data_AF-B2YEA5-F1
#
_entry.id   AF-B2YEA5-F1
#
_cell.length_a   1.000
_cell.length_b   1.000
_cell.length_c   1.000
_cell.angle_alpha   90.00
_cell.angle_beta   90.00
_cell.angle_gamma   90.00
#
_symmetry.space_group_name_H-M   'P 1'
#
loop_
_entity.id
_entity.type
_entity.pdbx_description
1 polymer ?
#
loop_
_entity_poly.entity_id
_entity_poly.type
_entity_poly.pdbx_seq_one_letter_code
_entity_poly.pdbx_strand_id
1 'polypeptide(L)' 'MIMLIYWSLPSILFILALFSFVSSRKHLLSMLLSLEYIVLMLFFMLFMYMNMMNYENYFCMMFLTF' A
#
# COMPACT_ATOMS: atom_id res chain seq x y z
N MET A 1 -4.04 21.47 4.29
CA MET A 1 -5.05 20.39 4.40
C MET A 1 -4.79 19.24 3.42
N ILE A 2 -4.63 19.51 2.12
CA ILE A 2 -4.45 18.46 1.10
C ILE A 2 -3.24 17.56 1.37
N MET A 3 -2.11 18.12 1.82
CA MET A 3 -0.92 17.32 2.16
C MET A 3 -1.16 16.37 3.35
N LEU A 4 -1.96 16.75 4.34
CA LEU A 4 -2.29 15.86 5.47
C LEU A 4 -3.14 14.68 4.98
N ILE A 5 -4.10 14.94 4.11
CA ILE A 5 -4.98 13.91 3.52
C ILE A 5 -4.15 12.89 2.73
N TYR A 6 -3.15 13.34 1.97
CA TYR A 6 -2.26 12.46 1.20
C TYR A 6 -1.43 11.50 2.06
N TRP A 7 -1.13 11.84 3.31
CA TRP A 7 -0.37 10.98 4.23
C TRP A 7 -1.28 10.16 5.16
N SER A 8 -2.42 10.72 5.56
CA SER A 8 -3.35 10.07 6.48
C SER A 8 -4.21 9.01 5.81
N LEU A 9 -4.66 9.21 4.56
CA LEU A 9 -5.50 8.22 3.87
C LEU A 9 -4.76 6.89 3.60
N PRO A 10 -3.53 6.88 3.04
CA PRO A 10 -2.83 5.63 2.77
C PRO A 10 -2.50 4.86 4.05
N SER A 11 -2.17 5.56 5.14
CA SER A 11 -1.83 4.94 6.42
C SER A 11 -3.05 4.25 7.08
N ILE A 12 -4.24 4.86 7.02
CA ILE A 12 -5.48 4.23 7.49
C ILE A 12 -5.79 2.97 6.67
N LEU A 13 -5.70 3.06 5.35
CA LEU A 13 -5.94 1.94 4.44
C LEU A 13 -4.95 0.79 4.65
N PHE A 14 -3.67 1.11 4.94
CA PHE A 14 -2.67 0.11 5.29
C PHE A 14 -2.99 -0.62 6.60
N ILE A 15 -3.48 0.09 7.62
CA ILE A 15 -3.90 -0.54 8.89
C ILE A 15 -5.10 -1.47 8.67
N LEU A 16 -6.07 -1.07 7.83
CA LEU A 16 -7.21 -1.91 7.46
C LEU A 16 -6.75 -3.15 6.67
N ALA A 17 -5.74 -3.02 5.80
CA ALA A 17 -5.12 -4.14 5.08
C ALA A 17 -4.49 -5.16 6.03
N LEU A 18 -3.77 -4.68 7.05
CA LEU A 18 -3.18 -5.55 8.07
C LEU A 18 -4.26 -6.26 8.89
N PHE A 19 -5.35 -5.56 9.23
CA PHE A 19 -6.46 -6.15 9.96
C PHE A 19 -7.20 -7.24 9.14
N SER A 20 -7.37 -7.04 7.83
CA SER A 20 -7.96 -8.05 6.95
C SER A 20 -7.07 -9.28 6.78
N PHE A 21 -5.74 -9.10 6.76
CA PHE A 21 -4.78 -10.19 6.76
C PHE A 21 -4.83 -11.03 8.06
N VAL A 22 -4.92 -10.39 9.23
CA VAL A 22 -4.99 -11.09 10.52
C VAL A 22 -6.31 -11.86 10.69
N SER A 23 -7.42 -11.33 10.18
CA SER A 23 -8.76 -11.92 10.35
C SER A 23 -9.06 -13.10 9.40
N SER A 24 -8.40 -13.18 8.24
CA SER A 24 -8.72 -14.15 7.18
C SER A 24 -7.92 -15.47 7.27
N ARG A 25 -7.88 -16.08 8.46
CA ARG A 25 -7.03 -17.27 8.77
C ARG A 25 -7.49 -18.60 8.16
N LYS A 26 -8.70 -18.70 7.59
CA LYS A 26 -9.31 -20.00 7.20
C LYS A 26 -9.14 -20.40 5.74
N HIS A 27 -9.09 -19.44 4.81
CA HIS A 27 -8.96 -19.75 3.39
C HIS A 27 -7.64 -19.17 2.87
N LEU A 28 -6.81 -20.03 2.28
CA LEU A 28 -5.52 -19.63 1.71
C LEU A 28 -5.71 -18.55 0.62
N LEU A 29 -6.78 -18.63 -0.17
CA LEU A 29 -7.10 -17.63 -1.17
C LEU A 29 -7.37 -16.25 -0.57
N SER A 30 -8.07 -16.15 0.56
CA SER A 30 -8.31 -14.86 1.22
C SER A 30 -7.04 -14.29 1.86
N MET A 31 -6.12 -15.15 2.28
CA MET A 31 -4.80 -14.73 2.74
C MET A 31 -3.98 -14.15 1.59
N LEU A 32 -3.95 -14.80 0.42
CA LEU A 32 -3.21 -14.31 -0.75
C LEU A 32 -3.77 -12.96 -1.24
N LEU A 33 -5.09 -12.83 -1.34
CA LEU A 33 -5.74 -11.58 -1.74
C LEU A 33 -5.48 -10.43 -0.75
N SER A 34 -5.48 -10.71 0.55
CA SER A 34 -5.14 -9.68 1.55
C SER A 34 -3.65 -9.30 1.51
N LEU A 35 -2.77 -10.23 1.12
CA LEU A 35 -1.35 -9.96 0.96
C LEU A 35 -1.07 -9.11 -0.29
N GLU A 36 -1.71 -9.41 -1.43
CA GLU A 36 -1.67 -8.54 -2.62
C GLU A 36 -2.18 -7.13 -2.31
N TYR A 37 -3.24 -7.01 -1.51
CA TYR A 37 -3.75 -5.72 -1.06
C TYR A 37 -2.72 -4.94 -0.21
N ILE A 38 -1.98 -5.61 0.68
CA ILE A 38 -0.89 -4.98 1.46
C ILE A 38 0.21 -4.47 0.53
N VAL A 39 0.63 -5.26 -0.47
CA VAL A 39 1.66 -4.86 -1.45
C VAL A 39 1.21 -3.63 -2.24
N LEU A 40 -0.05 -3.59 -2.69
CA LEU A 40 -0.61 -2.43 -3.40
C LEU A 40 -0.65 -1.17 -2.53
N MET A 41 -1.00 -1.29 -1.25
CA MET A 41 -0.99 -0.15 -0.33
C MET A 41 0.42 0.39 -0.07
N LEU A 42 1.42 -0.49 -0.02
CA LEU A 42 2.83 -0.09 0.07
C LEU A 42 3.29 0.62 -1.20
N PHE A 43 2.95 0.10 -2.37
CA PHE A 43 3.22 0.77 -3.65
C PHE A 43 2.61 2.17 -3.68
N PHE A 44 1.36 2.32 -3.25
CA PHE A 44 0.68 3.60 -3.22
C PHE A 44 1.37 4.61 -2.29
N MET A 45 1.81 4.19 -1.10
CA MET A 45 2.59 5.05 -0.20
C MET A 45 3.92 5.49 -0.83
N LEU A 46 4.61 4.57 -1.52
CA LEU A 46 5.89 4.83 -2.19
C LEU A 46 5.73 5.80 -3.36
N PHE A 47 4.69 5.63 -4.17
CA PHE A 47 4.35 6.52 -5.27
C PHE A 47 4.02 7.93 -4.77
N MET A 48 3.21 8.04 -3.72
CA MET A 48 2.89 9.32 -3.10
C MET A 48 4.14 10.01 -2.54
N TYR A 49 5.06 9.25 -1.94
CA TYR A 49 6.32 9.77 -1.42
C TYR A 49 7.24 10.30 -2.53
N MET A 50 7.43 9.55 -3.62
CA MET A 50 8.27 9.99 -4.74
C MET A 50 7.72 11.23 -5.45
N ASN A 51 6.40 11.31 -5.63
CA ASN A 51 5.76 12.49 -6.19
C ASN A 51 5.92 13.74 -5.30
N MET A 52 5.89 13.59 -3.96
CA MET A 52 6.11 14.73 -3.05
C MET A 52 7.53 15.27 -3.13
N MET A 53 8.51 14.39 -3.38
CA MET A 53 9.91 14.77 -3.53
C MET A 53 10.28 15.13 -4.98
N ASN A 54 9.31 15.11 -5.91
CA ASN A 54 9.52 15.30 -7.35
C ASN A 54 10.60 14.37 -7.95
N TYR A 55 10.75 13.16 -7.41
CA TYR A 55 11.63 12.14 -7.98
C TYR A 55 10.96 11.40 -9.13
N GLU A 56 11.77 10.77 -9.99
CA GLU A 56 11.24 9.98 -11.09
C GLU A 56 10.63 8.66 -10.61
N ASN A 57 9.49 8.31 -11.19
CA ASN A 57 8.69 7.14 -10.81
C ASN A 57 9.30 5.79 -11.21
N TYR A 58 10.52 5.75 -11.76
CA TYR A 58 11.21 4.51 -12.13
C TYR A 58 11.43 3.57 -10.95
N PHE A 59 11.69 4.11 -9.76
CA PHE A 59 11.83 3.30 -8.55
C PHE A 59 10.51 2.59 -8.17
N CYS A 60 9.36 3.23 -8.44
CA CYS A 60 8.06 2.63 -8.20
C CYS A 60 7.80 1.44 -9.16
N MET A 61 8.32 1.49 -10.39
CA MET A 61 8.19 0.37 -11.33
C MET A 61 8.97 -0.86 -10.89
N MET A 62 10.16 -0.69 -10.29
CA MET A 62 10.92 -1.81 -9.72
C MET A 62 10.13 -2.50 -8.60
N PHE A 63 9.47 -1.73 -7.73
CA PHE A 63 8.67 -2.27 -6.64
C PHE A 63 7.50 -3.14 -7.12
N LEU A 64 6.89 -2.85 -8.27
CA LEU A 64 5.78 -3.66 -8.80
C LEU A 64 6.22 -4.99 -9.41
N THR A 65 7.47 -5.11 -9.83
CA THR A 65 8.01 -6.34 -10.43
C THR A 65 8.51 -7.34 -9.39
N PHE A 66 8.75 -6.90 -8.16
CA PHE A 66 9.16 -7.74 -7.03
C PHE A 66 7.94 -8.18 -6.22
#